data_AF-A0A8E0ID31-F1
#
_entry.id   AF-A0A8E0ID31-F1
#
_cell.length_a   1.000
_cell.length_b   1.000
_cell.length_c   1.000
_cell.angle_alpha   90.00
_cell.angle_beta   90.00
_cell.angle_gamma   90.00
#
_symmetry.space_group_name_H-M   'P 1'
#
loop_
_entity.id
_entity.type
_entity.pdbx_description
1 polymer ?
#
loop_
_entity_poly.entity_id
_entity_poly.type
_entity_poly.pdbx_seq_one_letter_code
_entity_poly.pdbx_strand_id
1 'polypeptide(L)'
;WLPANAYTTFTAANVNAYADFNQQKVATSGAGLVNQTVNISGQYHAFGGVVYYSIYDVRGKWLGYVDASQVKTTSSAAGLWLPHDGYLTTTQSGQMIYTNLDSFAGGRTTTANYQRTFRIMGEYKHYNGATYYSLYDGNGNWMGYLNSALGSESKEAQGVWMNYNANVLITASNAALYSSFFNMTRDTSSLYGGVYQVSGKYSHVNGTTYYSLYDGNRWLGYLASWAT
;
A
#
# COMPACT_ATOMS: atom_id res chain seq x y z
N TRP A 1 0.84 18.10 34.88
CA TRP A 1 1.01 17.00 33.91
C TRP A 1 -0.28 16.20 33.92
N LEU A 2 -0.90 15.98 32.76
CA LEU A 2 -2.11 15.15 32.66
C LEU A 2 -1.80 13.92 31.79
N PRO A 3 -2.24 12.72 32.20
CA PRO A 3 -2.07 11.53 31.38
C PRO A 3 -2.88 11.66 30.08
N ALA A 4 -2.37 11.06 29.02
CA ALA A 4 -3.04 10.95 27.73
C ALA A 4 -2.79 9.55 27.15
N ASN A 5 -3.70 9.11 26.28
CA ASN A 5 -3.53 7.89 25.50
C ASN A 5 -4.02 8.16 24.09
N ALA A 6 -3.11 8.68 23.28
CA ALA A 6 -3.37 9.03 21.89
C ALA A 6 -2.14 8.74 21.04
N TYR A 7 -2.29 8.92 19.74
CA TYR A 7 -1.22 8.81 18.77
C TYR A 7 -1.24 10.02 17.86
N THR A 8 -0.10 10.33 17.26
CA THR A 8 0.00 11.32 16.17
C THR A 8 0.92 10.79 15.09
N THR A 9 0.61 11.12 13.83
CA THR A 9 1.44 10.79 12.67
C THR A 9 2.06 12.07 12.13
N PHE A 10 3.38 12.13 12.12
CA PHE A 10 4.11 13.29 11.62
C PHE A 10 4.19 13.24 10.09
N THR A 11 3.71 14.29 9.42
CA THR A 11 3.72 14.40 7.95
C THR A 11 4.63 15.52 7.44
N ALA A 12 5.16 16.35 8.33
CA ALA A 12 5.98 17.49 7.98
C ALA A 12 7.31 17.47 8.75
N ALA A 13 8.42 17.61 8.02
CA ALA A 13 9.77 17.52 8.57
C ALA A 13 10.19 18.75 9.40
N ASN A 14 9.40 19.82 9.40
CA ASN A 14 9.65 21.05 10.16
C ASN A 14 9.08 21.04 11.59
N VAL A 15 8.32 20.01 11.97
CA VAL A 15 7.77 19.86 13.32
C VAL A 15 8.76 19.06 14.17
N ASN A 16 9.53 19.75 15.01
CA ASN A 16 10.49 19.12 15.92
C ASN A 16 9.81 18.72 17.24
N ALA A 17 10.43 17.77 17.95
CA ALA A 17 10.16 17.51 19.34
C ALA A 17 11.32 18.00 20.22
N TYR A 18 11.01 18.74 21.27
CA TYR A 18 11.97 19.46 22.09
C TYR A 18 12.18 18.79 23.44
N ALA A 19 13.37 18.92 24.01
CA ALA A 19 13.70 18.44 25.33
C ALA A 19 13.17 19.37 26.44
N ASP A 20 12.76 20.58 26.08
CA ASP A 20 12.32 21.66 26.95
C ASP A 20 11.08 22.37 26.41
N PHE A 21 10.36 23.08 27.29
CA PHE A 21 9.12 23.80 26.93
C PHE A 21 9.36 25.17 26.29
N ASN A 22 10.59 25.70 26.35
CA ASN A 22 10.98 26.94 25.66
C ASN A 22 11.53 26.67 24.24
N GLN A 23 11.50 25.40 23.80
CA GLN A 23 11.85 24.95 22.46
C GLN A 23 13.29 25.35 22.04
N GLN A 24 14.22 25.39 23.00
CA GLN A 24 15.62 25.74 22.75
C GLN A 24 16.49 24.52 22.49
N LYS A 25 16.07 23.35 22.98
CA LYS A 25 16.82 22.10 22.83
C LYS A 25 16.01 21.08 22.05
N VAL A 26 16.37 20.83 20.80
CA VAL A 26 15.74 19.77 20.00
C VAL A 26 16.14 18.41 20.57
N ALA A 27 15.15 17.59 20.93
CA ALA A 27 15.34 16.19 21.33
C ALA A 27 15.32 15.27 20.11
N THR A 28 14.32 15.45 19.24
CA THR A 28 14.19 14.72 17.97
C THR A 28 13.80 15.69 16.87
N SER A 29 14.60 15.71 15.80
CA SER A 29 14.31 16.55 14.63
C SER A 29 13.04 16.05 13.90
N GLY A 30 12.30 16.96 13.28
CA GLY A 30 11.12 16.62 12.48
C GLY A 30 11.44 15.71 11.30
N ALA A 31 12.64 15.84 10.71
CA ALA A 31 13.14 14.89 9.71
C ALA A 31 13.29 13.46 10.27
N GLY A 32 13.58 13.32 11.56
CA GLY A 32 13.61 12.03 12.25
C GLY A 32 12.23 11.53 12.68
N LEU A 33 11.18 12.34 12.59
CA LEU A 33 9.80 12.00 12.97
C LEU A 33 8.89 11.78 11.77
N VAL A 34 9.17 12.43 10.64
CA VAL A 34 8.31 12.38 9.45
C VAL A 34 8.03 10.94 9.02
N ASN A 35 6.78 10.69 8.62
CA ASN A 35 6.23 9.39 8.24
C ASN A 35 6.23 8.34 9.37
N GLN A 36 6.21 8.79 10.63
CA GLN A 36 6.08 7.91 11.79
C GLN A 36 4.86 8.27 12.61
N THR A 37 4.23 7.24 13.17
CA THR A 37 3.24 7.38 14.23
C THR A 37 3.89 7.14 15.57
N VAL A 38 3.67 8.04 16.52
CA VAL A 38 4.23 8.00 17.87
C VAL A 38 3.10 8.02 18.90
N ASN A 39 3.36 7.46 20.08
CA ASN A 39 2.42 7.51 21.20
C ASN A 39 2.53 8.85 21.93
N ILE A 40 1.38 9.38 22.37
CA ILE A 40 1.26 10.52 23.28
C ILE A 40 0.81 9.96 24.63
N SER A 41 1.69 10.03 25.64
CA SER A 41 1.42 9.49 26.98
C SER A 41 0.97 10.55 27.99
N GLY A 42 1.12 11.83 27.65
CA GLY A 42 0.61 12.91 28.47
C GLY A 42 0.75 14.29 27.84
N GLN A 43 0.13 15.24 28.51
CA GLN A 43 0.06 16.63 28.12
C GLN A 43 0.46 17.57 29.25
N TYR A 44 1.19 18.62 28.90
CA TYR A 44 1.54 19.74 29.76
C TYR A 44 0.82 21.00 29.28
N HIS A 45 0.10 21.65 30.19
CA HIS A 45 -0.55 22.92 29.93
C HIS A 45 0.34 24.03 30.49
N ALA A 46 0.99 24.75 29.58
CA ALA A 46 1.85 25.87 29.91
C ALA A 46 1.03 27.12 30.22
N PHE A 47 1.69 28.10 30.85
CA PHE A 47 1.12 29.43 31.04
C PHE A 47 0.84 30.08 29.67
N GLY A 48 -0.31 30.76 29.54
CA GLY A 48 -0.74 31.34 28.26
C GLY A 48 -1.52 30.39 27.33
N GLY A 49 -1.87 29.18 27.79
CA GLY A 49 -2.79 28.28 27.10
C GLY A 49 -2.15 27.32 26.09
N VAL A 50 -0.82 27.35 25.93
CA VAL A 50 -0.10 26.40 25.07
C VAL A 50 -0.13 25.01 25.69
N VAL A 51 -0.40 24.00 24.87
CA VAL A 51 -0.39 22.59 25.28
C VAL A 51 0.75 21.87 24.57
N TYR A 52 1.53 21.12 25.33
CA TYR A 52 2.61 20.28 24.82
C TYR A 52 2.32 18.82 25.06
N TYR A 53 2.46 17.98 24.03
CA TYR A 53 2.37 16.53 24.14
C TYR A 53 3.76 15.92 24.37
N SER A 54 3.90 15.01 25.33
CA SER A 54 5.11 14.17 25.45
C SER A 54 4.93 12.92 24.60
N ILE A 55 5.85 12.73 23.66
CA ILE A 55 5.76 11.69 22.64
C ILE A 55 6.83 10.61 22.80
N TYR A 56 6.47 9.38 22.41
CA TYR A 56 7.28 8.17 22.60
C TYR A 56 7.25 7.29 21.35
N ASP A 57 8.39 6.66 21.04
CA ASP A 57 8.48 5.65 19.99
C ASP A 57 7.88 4.29 20.43
N VAL A 58 7.80 3.36 19.47
CA VAL A 58 7.30 1.99 19.69
C VAL A 58 8.01 1.20 20.80
N ARG A 59 9.25 1.59 21.15
CA ARG A 59 10.06 0.97 22.21
C ARG A 59 9.87 1.66 23.56
N GLY A 60 9.00 2.66 23.64
CA GLY A 60 8.81 3.48 24.84
C GLY A 60 9.93 4.48 25.08
N LYS A 61 10.79 4.75 24.09
CA LYS A 61 11.80 5.80 24.19
C LYS A 61 11.11 7.15 24.05
N TRP A 62 11.39 8.05 24.99
CA TRP A 62 10.93 9.42 24.90
C TRP A 62 11.60 10.17 23.74
N LEU A 63 10.80 10.87 22.94
CA LEU A 63 11.24 11.60 21.76
C LEU A 63 11.23 13.13 21.94
N GLY A 64 10.54 13.63 22.95
CA GLY A 64 10.45 15.06 23.24
C GLY A 64 9.02 15.54 23.49
N TYR A 65 8.89 16.85 23.65
CA TYR A 65 7.64 17.58 23.69
C TYR A 65 7.35 18.19 22.33
N VAL A 66 6.12 18.04 21.85
CA VAL A 66 5.63 18.70 20.63
C VAL A 66 4.47 19.63 20.96
N ASP A 67 4.43 20.79 20.33
CA ASP A 67 3.30 21.72 20.44
C ASP A 67 2.04 21.06 19.87
N ALA A 68 1.00 20.94 20.69
CA ALA A 68 -0.26 20.30 20.32
C ALA A 68 -0.94 20.95 19.10
N SER A 69 -0.69 22.25 18.85
CA SER A 69 -1.24 22.96 17.70
C SER A 69 -0.59 22.56 16.36
N GLN A 70 0.60 21.94 16.39
CA GLN A 70 1.35 21.55 15.20
C GLN A 70 1.02 20.13 14.72
N VAL A 71 0.26 19.37 15.50
CA VAL A 71 -0.01 17.96 15.23
C VAL A 71 -1.50 17.64 15.36
N LYS A 72 -1.94 16.63 14.61
CA LYS A 72 -3.28 16.05 14.77
C LYS A 72 -3.16 14.78 15.59
N THR A 73 -4.17 14.48 16.40
CA THR A 73 -4.19 13.28 17.25
C THR A 73 -5.26 12.30 16.79
N THR A 74 -5.05 11.02 17.09
CA THR A 74 -6.02 9.94 16.94
C THR A 74 -5.95 9.02 18.16
N SER A 75 -7.03 8.32 18.48
CA SER A 75 -7.02 7.26 19.50
C SER A 75 -6.49 5.92 18.97
N SER A 76 -6.33 5.80 17.65
CA SER A 76 -5.94 4.56 16.96
C SER A 76 -4.42 4.43 16.83
N ALA A 77 -3.88 3.25 17.14
CA ALA A 77 -2.48 2.91 16.93
C ALA A 77 -2.13 2.79 15.43
N ALA A 78 -3.13 2.72 14.55
CA ALA A 78 -2.94 2.82 13.11
C ALA A 78 -2.34 4.17 12.69
N GLY A 79 -2.52 5.22 13.50
CA GLY A 79 -2.15 6.57 13.14
C GLY A 79 -3.21 7.25 12.28
N LEU A 80 -2.83 8.39 11.70
CA LEU A 80 -3.68 9.18 10.82
C LEU A 80 -3.68 8.59 9.41
N TRP A 81 -4.83 8.69 8.74
CA TRP A 81 -4.94 8.35 7.32
C TRP A 81 -4.09 9.32 6.48
N LEU A 82 -3.28 8.76 5.59
CA LEU A 82 -2.47 9.52 4.64
C LEU A 82 -2.93 9.18 3.20
N PRO A 83 -3.16 10.18 2.34
CA PRO A 83 -3.49 9.93 0.94
C PRO A 83 -2.30 9.27 0.23
N HIS A 84 -2.56 8.18 -0.46
CA HIS A 84 -1.60 7.44 -1.28
C HIS A 84 -2.36 6.73 -2.39
N ASP A 85 -2.04 7.04 -3.65
CA ASP A 85 -2.71 6.46 -4.82
C ASP A 85 -1.70 5.62 -5.61
N GLY A 86 -2.16 4.48 -6.10
CA GLY A 86 -1.34 3.50 -6.80
C GLY A 86 -2.00 2.13 -6.82
N TYR A 87 -1.22 1.12 -7.14
CA TYR A 87 -1.68 -0.26 -7.22
C TYR A 87 -0.71 -1.19 -6.51
N LEU A 88 -1.21 -2.19 -5.80
CA LEU A 88 -0.42 -3.22 -5.16
C LEU A 88 -0.77 -4.58 -5.74
N THR A 89 0.22 -5.28 -6.30
CA THR A 89 0.10 -6.71 -6.63
C THR A 89 0.63 -7.54 -5.47
N THR A 90 -0.19 -8.45 -4.94
CA THR A 90 0.24 -9.35 -3.86
C THR A 90 1.32 -10.33 -4.35
N THR A 91 2.37 -10.51 -3.57
CA THR A 91 3.50 -11.40 -3.93
C THR A 91 3.66 -12.58 -2.98
N GLN A 92 2.85 -12.62 -1.91
CA GLN A 92 2.86 -13.69 -0.91
C GLN A 92 1.45 -14.23 -0.69
N SER A 93 1.32 -15.55 -0.62
CA SER A 93 0.07 -16.24 -0.32
C SER A 93 -0.10 -16.44 1.20
N GLY A 94 -1.35 -16.61 1.67
CA GLY A 94 -1.67 -16.88 3.07
C GLY A 94 -1.52 -15.69 4.02
N GLN A 95 -1.20 -14.49 3.53
CA GLN A 95 -1.01 -13.30 4.35
C GLN A 95 -2.34 -12.63 4.69
N MET A 96 -2.45 -12.00 5.86
CA MET A 96 -3.68 -11.35 6.29
C MET A 96 -3.91 -10.00 5.58
N ILE A 97 -5.14 -9.81 5.11
CA ILE A 97 -5.75 -8.54 4.74
C ILE A 97 -6.75 -8.21 5.85
N TYR A 98 -6.36 -7.30 6.74
CA TYR A 98 -7.09 -6.99 7.97
C TYR A 98 -8.26 -6.03 7.71
N THR A 99 -9.31 -6.13 8.51
CA THR A 99 -10.40 -5.13 8.50
C THR A 99 -10.27 -4.09 9.62
N ASN A 100 -9.37 -4.31 10.57
CA ASN A 100 -9.12 -3.41 11.68
C ASN A 100 -7.62 -3.43 12.01
N LEU A 101 -6.98 -2.26 12.10
CA LEU A 101 -5.56 -2.14 12.38
C LEU A 101 -5.23 -1.98 13.86
N ASP A 102 -6.19 -1.65 14.72
CA ASP A 102 -5.97 -1.58 16.17
C ASP A 102 -5.96 -2.97 16.82
N SER A 103 -6.95 -3.79 16.47
CA SER A 103 -7.09 -5.14 17.03
C SER A 103 -6.45 -6.22 16.16
N PHE A 104 -6.09 -5.90 14.91
CA PHE A 104 -5.71 -6.88 13.88
C PHE A 104 -6.74 -8.01 13.74
N ALA A 105 -8.02 -7.75 14.07
CA ALA A 105 -9.09 -8.72 14.01
C ALA A 105 -9.86 -8.68 12.68
N GLY A 106 -10.35 -9.86 12.29
CA GLY A 106 -11.17 -10.04 11.09
C GLY A 106 -10.38 -9.93 9.77
N GLY A 107 -11.11 -10.01 8.67
CA GLY A 107 -10.56 -9.92 7.32
C GLY A 107 -10.48 -11.26 6.60
N ARG A 108 -9.52 -11.37 5.69
CA ARG A 108 -9.32 -12.52 4.79
C ARG A 108 -7.85 -12.68 4.47
N THR A 109 -7.47 -13.79 3.83
CA THR A 109 -6.08 -13.98 3.41
C THR A 109 -5.84 -13.64 1.95
N THR A 110 -4.57 -13.44 1.59
CA THR A 110 -4.11 -13.32 0.21
C THR A 110 -4.17 -14.63 -0.55
N THR A 111 -4.58 -15.77 0.04
CA THR A 111 -4.61 -17.07 -0.66
C THR A 111 -5.49 -17.04 -1.91
N ALA A 112 -6.73 -16.57 -1.79
CA ALA A 112 -7.65 -16.38 -2.91
C ALA A 112 -7.32 -15.13 -3.75
N ASN A 113 -6.34 -14.35 -3.32
CA ASN A 113 -5.95 -13.07 -3.90
C ASN A 113 -4.45 -13.04 -4.20
N TYR A 114 -3.84 -14.19 -4.46
CA TYR A 114 -2.40 -14.30 -4.69
C TYR A 114 -2.08 -13.86 -6.11
N GLN A 115 -1.06 -13.01 -6.28
CA GLN A 115 -0.73 -12.38 -7.56
C GLN A 115 -1.91 -11.58 -8.14
N ARG A 116 -2.75 -11.00 -7.29
CA ARG A 116 -3.86 -10.12 -7.68
C ARG A 116 -3.46 -8.67 -7.40
N THR A 117 -3.87 -7.77 -8.28
CA THR A 117 -3.66 -6.33 -8.13
C THR A 117 -4.88 -5.65 -7.54
N PHE A 118 -4.63 -4.76 -6.57
CA PHE A 118 -5.61 -3.92 -5.91
C PHE A 118 -5.24 -2.45 -6.10
N ARG A 119 -6.23 -1.57 -6.10
CA ARG A 119 -6.00 -0.13 -5.99
C ARG A 119 -5.67 0.23 -4.55
N ILE A 120 -4.71 1.12 -4.35
CA ILE A 120 -4.42 1.76 -3.06
C ILE A 120 -5.09 3.13 -3.09
N MET A 121 -5.83 3.48 -2.02
CA MET A 121 -6.41 4.83 -1.87
C MET A 121 -5.86 5.60 -0.67
N GLY A 122 -5.06 4.95 0.16
CA GLY A 122 -4.41 5.58 1.29
C GLY A 122 -3.55 4.59 2.07
N GLU A 123 -2.76 5.13 2.99
CA GLU A 123 -1.89 4.37 3.84
C GLU A 123 -1.99 4.81 5.30
N TYR A 124 -1.56 3.91 6.19
CA TYR A 124 -1.42 4.13 7.62
C TYR A 124 0.00 3.75 8.03
N LYS A 125 0.72 4.69 8.65
CA LYS A 125 2.00 4.41 9.32
C LYS A 125 1.68 3.89 10.71
N HIS A 126 1.50 2.59 10.88
CA HIS A 126 1.08 2.05 12.17
C HIS A 126 2.18 2.25 13.22
N TYR A 127 1.79 2.47 14.48
CA TYR A 127 2.71 2.61 15.62
C TYR A 127 3.65 1.41 15.81
N ASN A 128 3.34 0.26 15.19
CA ASN A 128 4.18 -0.94 15.25
C ASN A 128 5.39 -0.87 14.30
N GLY A 129 5.51 0.22 13.52
CA GLY A 129 6.58 0.46 12.55
C GLY A 129 6.26 0.01 11.12
N ALA A 130 5.16 -0.71 10.89
CA ALA A 130 4.76 -1.14 9.55
C ALA A 130 3.85 -0.11 8.86
N THR A 131 3.90 -0.08 7.54
CA THR A 131 2.95 0.66 6.70
C THR A 131 1.87 -0.29 6.20
N TYR A 132 0.60 0.12 6.32
CA TYR A 132 -0.53 -0.64 5.81
C TYR A 132 -1.27 0.17 4.74
N TYR A 133 -1.47 -0.44 3.59
CA TYR A 133 -2.24 0.14 2.49
C TYR A 133 -3.71 -0.23 2.60
N SER A 134 -4.61 0.74 2.40
CA SER A 134 -6.04 0.52 2.24
C SER A 134 -6.33 0.09 0.80
N LEU A 135 -6.69 -1.18 0.63
CA LEU A 135 -6.84 -1.83 -0.67
C LEU A 135 -8.30 -1.83 -1.15
N TYR A 136 -8.47 -1.65 -2.45
CA TYR A 136 -9.77 -1.67 -3.13
C TYR A 136 -9.70 -2.57 -4.37
N ASP A 137 -10.79 -3.26 -4.68
CA ASP A 137 -10.91 -4.03 -5.92
C ASP A 137 -11.18 -3.12 -7.13
N GLY A 138 -11.22 -3.70 -8.35
CA GLY A 138 -11.50 -2.96 -9.58
C GLY A 138 -12.89 -2.34 -9.68
N ASN A 139 -13.82 -2.73 -8.80
CA ASN A 139 -15.15 -2.14 -8.71
C ASN A 139 -15.22 -1.02 -7.66
N GLY A 140 -14.11 -0.73 -6.97
CA GLY A 140 -14.05 0.26 -5.89
C GLY A 140 -14.56 -0.26 -4.55
N ASN A 141 -14.75 -1.58 -4.38
CA ASN A 141 -15.08 -2.13 -3.07
C ASN A 141 -13.83 -2.19 -2.19
N TRP A 142 -13.96 -1.75 -0.94
CA TRP A 142 -12.89 -1.86 0.02
C TRP A 142 -12.62 -3.32 0.40
N MET A 143 -11.35 -3.71 0.37
CA MET A 143 -10.89 -5.08 0.57
C MET A 143 -10.20 -5.30 1.91
N GLY A 144 -9.78 -4.22 2.59
CA GLY A 144 -9.08 -4.27 3.85
C GLY A 144 -7.70 -3.61 3.78
N TYR A 145 -6.93 -3.81 4.83
CA TYR A 145 -5.58 -3.29 5.01
C TYR A 145 -4.56 -4.40 4.85
N LEU A 146 -3.55 -4.19 3.99
CA LEU A 146 -2.43 -5.12 3.82
C LEU A 146 -1.13 -4.41 4.18
N ASN A 147 -0.24 -5.10 4.89
CA ASN A 147 1.12 -4.61 5.11
C ASN A 147 1.81 -4.42 3.75
N SER A 148 2.29 -3.21 3.47
CA SER A 148 2.83 -2.82 2.16
C SER A 148 4.02 -3.69 1.72
N ALA A 149 4.74 -4.30 2.66
CA ALA A 149 5.86 -5.21 2.38
C ALA A 149 5.43 -6.58 1.80
N LEU A 150 4.13 -6.89 1.76
CA LEU A 150 3.58 -8.18 1.31
C LEU A 150 3.11 -8.15 -0.16
N GLY A 151 3.45 -7.08 -0.87
CA GLY A 151 3.20 -6.92 -2.29
C GLY A 151 4.24 -6.04 -2.97
N SER A 152 4.05 -5.86 -4.27
CA SER A 152 4.85 -4.95 -5.08
C SER A 152 3.96 -3.87 -5.66
N GLU A 153 4.41 -2.62 -5.53
CA GLU A 153 3.66 -1.45 -5.94
C GLU A 153 3.89 -1.11 -7.42
N SER A 154 2.86 -0.60 -8.07
CA SER A 154 2.88 -0.07 -9.43
C SER A 154 2.08 1.23 -9.50
N LYS A 155 2.48 2.13 -10.40
CA LYS A 155 1.69 3.31 -10.74
C LYS A 155 0.55 3.00 -11.71
N GLU A 156 0.59 1.81 -12.31
CA GLU A 156 -0.28 1.43 -13.42
C GLU A 156 -1.26 0.31 -13.04
N ALA A 157 -2.46 0.36 -13.62
CA ALA A 157 -3.58 -0.50 -13.25
C ALA A 157 -3.37 -2.01 -13.56
N GLN A 158 -2.44 -2.34 -14.46
CA GLN A 158 -2.02 -3.73 -14.72
C GLN A 158 -1.22 -4.36 -13.56
N GLY A 159 -0.78 -3.56 -12.59
CA GLY A 159 0.10 -4.02 -11.51
C GLY A 159 1.53 -4.29 -12.00
N VAL A 160 2.21 -5.22 -11.35
CA VAL A 160 3.59 -5.62 -11.69
C VAL A 160 3.62 -6.89 -12.54
N TRP A 161 4.70 -7.05 -13.30
CA TRP A 161 4.97 -8.28 -14.04
C TRP A 161 5.26 -9.42 -13.08
N MET A 162 4.63 -10.58 -13.32
CA MET A 162 4.88 -11.81 -12.58
C MET A 162 5.38 -12.90 -13.53
N ASN A 163 6.48 -13.54 -13.15
CA ASN A 163 7.02 -14.68 -13.89
C ASN A 163 6.00 -15.81 -13.96
N TYR A 164 5.75 -16.29 -15.18
CA TYR A 164 4.80 -17.37 -15.45
C TYR A 164 5.15 -18.02 -16.79
N ASN A 165 5.78 -19.19 -16.72
CA ASN A 165 6.24 -19.91 -17.90
C ASN A 165 5.25 -21.02 -18.25
N ALA A 166 4.57 -20.89 -19.38
CA ALA A 166 3.59 -21.84 -19.85
C ALA A 166 3.53 -21.90 -21.38
N ASN A 167 2.93 -22.95 -21.92
CA ASN A 167 2.47 -23.00 -23.30
C ASN A 167 0.94 -22.98 -23.27
N VAL A 168 0.32 -22.13 -24.08
CA VAL A 168 -1.13 -21.90 -24.07
C VAL A 168 -1.71 -22.06 -25.47
N LEU A 169 -2.88 -22.69 -25.58
CA LEU A 169 -3.62 -22.88 -26.83
C LEU A 169 -4.55 -21.69 -27.04
N ILE A 170 -4.52 -21.03 -28.20
CA ILE A 170 -5.44 -19.92 -28.48
C ILE A 170 -6.82 -20.47 -28.85
N THR A 171 -7.81 -20.21 -28.00
CA THR A 171 -9.18 -20.73 -28.13
C THR A 171 -10.21 -19.69 -28.57
N ALA A 172 -9.82 -18.42 -28.68
CA ALA A 172 -10.65 -17.35 -29.23
C ALA A 172 -10.03 -16.75 -30.49
N SER A 173 -10.82 -16.60 -31.56
CA SER A 173 -10.35 -16.08 -32.87
C SER A 173 -10.49 -14.57 -33.05
N ASN A 174 -11.11 -13.88 -32.09
CA ASN A 174 -11.39 -12.44 -32.14
C ASN A 174 -10.98 -11.70 -30.85
N ALA A 175 -10.09 -12.29 -30.06
CA ALA A 175 -9.57 -11.65 -28.87
C ALA A 175 -8.52 -10.60 -29.25
N ALA A 176 -8.55 -9.46 -28.57
CA ALA A 176 -7.59 -8.38 -28.81
C ALA A 176 -6.18 -8.76 -28.32
N LEU A 177 -5.19 -8.56 -29.17
CA LEU A 177 -3.76 -8.68 -28.86
C LEU A 177 -3.15 -7.29 -28.76
N TYR A 178 -2.52 -7.01 -27.62
CA TYR A 178 -2.11 -5.67 -27.22
C TYR A 178 -0.58 -5.50 -27.28
N SER A 179 -0.09 -4.40 -27.87
CA SER A 179 1.34 -4.02 -27.79
C SER A 179 1.68 -3.24 -26.51
N SER A 180 0.67 -2.75 -25.82
CA SER A 180 0.72 -2.22 -24.47
C SER A 180 -0.69 -2.30 -23.88
N PHE A 181 -0.86 -2.17 -22.58
CA PHE A 181 -2.18 -2.24 -21.91
C PHE A 181 -3.22 -1.22 -22.41
N PHE A 182 -2.84 -0.30 -23.30
CA PHE A 182 -3.73 0.70 -23.90
C PHE A 182 -3.75 0.67 -25.44
N ASN A 183 -2.90 -0.14 -26.10
CA ASN A 183 -2.75 -0.12 -27.55
C ASN A 183 -2.97 -1.52 -28.15
N MET A 184 -4.18 -1.76 -28.66
CA MET A 184 -4.49 -2.95 -29.47
C MET A 184 -3.72 -2.89 -30.80
N THR A 185 -3.19 -4.02 -31.24
CA THR A 185 -2.47 -4.13 -32.52
C THR A 185 -3.24 -4.90 -33.57
N ARG A 186 -3.78 -6.06 -33.18
CA ARG A 186 -4.54 -6.99 -34.03
C ARG A 186 -5.39 -7.89 -33.15
N ASP A 187 -6.21 -8.73 -33.77
CA ASP A 187 -6.88 -9.82 -33.08
C ASP A 187 -6.12 -11.15 -33.20
N THR A 188 -6.66 -12.18 -32.56
CA THR A 188 -6.12 -13.54 -32.55
C THR A 188 -6.54 -14.41 -33.73
N SER A 189 -7.19 -13.89 -34.78
CA SER A 189 -7.72 -14.70 -35.89
C SER A 189 -6.64 -15.53 -36.58
N SER A 190 -5.46 -14.93 -36.83
CA SER A 190 -4.28 -15.61 -37.40
C SER A 190 -3.54 -16.55 -36.45
N LEU A 191 -3.89 -16.55 -35.15
CA LEU A 191 -3.24 -17.34 -34.11
C LEU A 191 -4.16 -18.46 -33.56
N TYR A 192 -5.43 -18.45 -33.95
CA TYR A 192 -6.46 -19.35 -33.45
C TYR A 192 -6.09 -20.83 -33.68
N GLY A 193 -6.21 -21.65 -32.63
CA GLY A 193 -5.84 -23.06 -32.65
C GLY A 193 -4.34 -23.33 -32.53
N GLY A 194 -3.49 -22.29 -32.51
CA GLY A 194 -2.05 -22.42 -32.29
C GLY A 194 -1.67 -22.48 -30.81
N VAL A 195 -0.53 -23.09 -30.51
CA VAL A 195 0.07 -23.12 -29.16
C VAL A 195 1.25 -22.15 -29.09
N TYR A 196 1.26 -21.26 -28.10
CA TYR A 196 2.27 -20.21 -27.95
C TYR A 196 2.86 -20.18 -26.55
N GLN A 197 4.08 -19.68 -26.45
CA GLN A 197 4.80 -19.53 -25.19
C GLN A 197 4.31 -18.30 -24.43
N VAL A 198 4.21 -18.42 -23.11
CA VAL A 198 3.98 -17.32 -22.16
C VAL A 198 5.19 -17.26 -21.25
N SER A 199 5.80 -16.09 -21.11
CA SER A 199 6.93 -15.88 -20.19
C SER A 199 6.53 -15.24 -18.86
N GLY A 200 5.39 -14.55 -18.85
CA GLY A 200 4.89 -13.90 -17.66
C GLY A 200 3.49 -13.35 -17.85
N LYS A 201 2.96 -12.80 -16.76
CA LYS A 201 1.60 -12.29 -16.69
C LYS A 201 1.51 -11.01 -15.88
N TYR A 202 0.45 -10.25 -16.15
CA TYR A 202 0.01 -9.12 -15.34
C TYR A 202 -1.43 -9.39 -14.91
N SER A 203 -1.72 -9.14 -13.63
CA SER A 203 -3.09 -9.23 -13.12
C SER A 203 -3.64 -7.83 -13.00
N HIS A 204 -4.46 -7.41 -13.96
CA HIS A 204 -5.01 -6.07 -13.97
C HIS A 204 -6.07 -5.90 -12.87
N VAL A 205 -6.19 -4.69 -12.32
CA VAL A 205 -7.12 -4.38 -11.22
C VAL A 205 -8.58 -4.68 -11.57
N ASN A 206 -8.93 -4.66 -12.87
CA ASN A 206 -10.24 -5.02 -13.40
C ASN A 206 -10.56 -6.53 -13.32
N GLY A 207 -9.64 -7.36 -12.82
CA GLY A 207 -9.80 -8.81 -12.69
C GLY A 207 -9.30 -9.63 -13.88
N THR A 208 -8.91 -8.99 -14.98
CA THR A 208 -8.34 -9.70 -16.14
C THR A 208 -6.86 -9.98 -15.93
N THR A 209 -6.45 -11.22 -16.15
CA THR A 209 -5.03 -11.58 -16.28
C THR A 209 -4.61 -11.47 -17.74
N TYR A 210 -3.47 -10.85 -18.00
CA TYR A 210 -2.90 -10.73 -19.34
C TYR A 210 -1.58 -11.48 -19.41
N TYR A 211 -1.46 -12.39 -20.36
CA TYR A 211 -0.25 -13.16 -20.66
C TYR A 211 0.62 -12.45 -21.69
N SER A 212 1.93 -12.46 -21.47
CA SER A 212 2.92 -12.01 -22.45
C SER A 212 3.26 -13.14 -23.41
N LEU A 213 2.68 -13.11 -24.61
CA LEU A 213 2.80 -14.18 -25.61
C LEU A 213 4.05 -14.07 -26.49
N TYR A 214 4.58 -15.23 -26.86
CA TYR A 214 5.75 -15.39 -27.72
C TYR A 214 5.55 -16.51 -28.74
N ASP A 215 6.14 -16.30 -29.92
CA ASP A 215 6.37 -17.32 -30.95
C ASP A 215 7.88 -17.50 -31.11
N GLY A 216 8.41 -18.55 -30.46
CA GLY A 216 9.85 -18.68 -30.22
C GLY A 216 10.40 -17.45 -29.49
N ASN A 217 11.40 -16.79 -30.08
CA ASN A 217 12.01 -15.59 -29.49
C ASN A 217 11.24 -14.29 -29.81
N ARG A 218 10.19 -14.36 -30.63
CA ARG A 218 9.45 -13.18 -31.07
C ARG A 218 8.30 -12.90 -30.11
N TRP A 219 8.35 -11.76 -29.43
CA TRP A 219 7.21 -11.27 -28.66
C TRP A 219 6.04 -10.90 -29.57
N LEU A 220 4.84 -11.35 -29.22
CA LEU A 220 3.62 -11.11 -30.01
C LEU A 220 2.75 -10.01 -29.42
N GLY A 221 2.70 -9.88 -28.09
CA GLY A 221 1.80 -8.97 -27.40
C GLY A 221 1.30 -9.51 -26.07
N TYR A 222 0.44 -8.73 -25.43
CA TYR A 222 -0.36 -9.16 -24.29
C TYR A 222 -1.73 -9.68 -24.74
N LEU A 223 -2.12 -10.85 -24.24
CA LEU A 223 -3.41 -11.46 -24.50
C LEU A 223 -4.13 -11.76 -23.19
N ALA A 224 -5.42 -11.49 -23.11
CA ALA A 224 -6.22 -11.84 -21.95
C ALA A 224 -6.28 -13.37 -21.77
N SER A 225 -6.11 -13.86 -20.54
CA SER A 225 -6.00 -15.28 -20.22
C SER A 225 -7.27 -16.10 -20.48
N TRP A 226 -8.42 -15.46 -20.69
CA TRP A 226 -9.66 -16.15 -21.06
C TRP A 226 -9.67 -16.56 -22.54
N ALA A 227 -8.79 -15.98 -23.37
CA ALA A 227 -8.67 -16.29 -24.79
C ALA A 227 -7.73 -17.48 -25.07
N THR A 228 -7.25 -18.13 -24.00
CA THR A 228 -6.29 -19.23 -24.00
C THR A 228 -6.83 -20.45 -23.27
#